data_AF-A0A959RXW1-F1
#
_entry.id   AF-A0A959RXW1-F1
#
_cell.length_a   1.000
_cell.length_b   1.000
_cell.length_c   1.000
_cell.angle_alpha   90.00
_cell.angle_beta   90.00
_cell.angle_gamma   90.00
#
_symmetry.space_group_name_H-M   'P 1'
#
loop_
_entity.id
_entity.type
_entity.pdbx_description
1 polymer ?
#
loop_
_entity_poly.entity_id
_entity_poly.type
_entity_poly.pdbx_seq_one_letter_code
_entity_poly.pdbx_strand_id
1 'polypeptide(L)'
;MMKNNKTKFIKISIILNAVLFILSGISFIGSSKLLFGMIQLVAGFFNLMLLPSVMSQKSKNIVTYLVYVFNIIVAVTISIDYFDVGKKYIQYAWIIVALFSLFALIKYHKKINPTAP
;
A
#
# COMPACT_ATOMS: atom_id res chain seq x y z
N MET A 1 21.97 21.08 -1.87
CA MET A 1 21.41 20.73 -0.55
C MET A 1 19.91 20.35 -0.64
N MET A 2 19.51 19.37 -1.47
CA MET A 2 18.11 19.00 -1.77
C MET A 2 17.69 17.57 -1.35
N LYS A 3 18.54 16.85 -0.61
CA LYS A 3 18.34 15.42 -0.29
C LYS A 3 17.38 15.16 0.90
N ASN A 4 17.23 16.14 1.79
CA ASN A 4 16.52 15.94 3.07
C ASN A 4 14.99 15.99 2.90
N ASN A 5 14.48 16.92 2.09
CA ASN A 5 13.04 17.14 1.93
C ASN A 5 12.34 15.98 1.21
N LYS A 6 12.97 15.41 0.17
CA LYS A 6 12.42 14.24 -0.54
C LYS A 6 12.29 13.03 0.38
N THR A 7 13.31 12.77 1.19
CA THR A 7 13.31 11.65 2.15
C THR A 7 12.26 11.85 3.24
N LYS A 8 12.10 13.10 3.74
CA LYS A 8 11.06 13.45 4.70
C LYS A 8 9.65 13.25 4.12
N PHE A 9 9.42 13.69 2.88
CA PHE A 9 8.14 13.52 2.19
C PHE A 9 7.78 12.04 1.99
N ILE A 10 8.75 11.22 1.57
CA ILE A 10 8.55 9.77 1.42
C ILE A 10 8.18 9.14 2.77
N LYS A 11 8.89 9.47 3.85
CA LYS A 11 8.57 8.97 5.19
C LYS A 11 7.17 9.38 5.64
N ILE A 12 6.78 10.63 5.41
CA ILE A 12 5.43 11.12 5.72
C ILE A 12 4.39 10.33 4.92
N SER A 13 4.59 10.12 3.62
CA SER A 13 3.66 9.35 2.78
C SER A 13 3.52 7.90 3.27
N ILE A 14 4.61 7.26 3.69
CA ILE A 14 4.59 5.90 4.27
C ILE A 14 3.78 5.87 5.58
N ILE A 15 4.02 6.83 6.47
CA ILE A 15 3.28 6.94 7.74
C ILE A 15 1.80 7.18 7.48
N LEU A 16 1.46 8.08 6.56
CA LEU A 16 0.07 8.37 6.20
C LEU A 16 -0.63 7.13 5.65
N ASN A 17 -0.01 6.39 4.72
CA ASN A 17 -0.59 5.15 4.21
C ASN A 17 -0.80 4.11 5.32
N ALA A 18 0.20 3.93 6.19
CA ALA A 18 0.08 3.03 7.32
C ALA A 18 -1.11 3.39 8.22
N VAL A 19 -1.24 4.67 8.60
CA VAL A 19 -2.33 5.14 9.44
C VAL A 19 -3.68 4.96 8.74
N LEU A 20 -3.79 5.31 7.47
CA LEU A 20 -5.03 5.16 6.69
C LEU A 20 -5.48 3.69 6.63
N PHE A 21 -4.56 2.76 6.37
CA PHE A 21 -4.89 1.35 6.32
C PHE A 21 -5.22 0.78 7.70
N ILE A 22 -4.54 1.21 8.76
CA ILE A 22 -4.87 0.78 10.12
C ILE A 22 -6.28 1.25 10.50
N LEU A 23 -6.59 2.52 10.28
CA LEU A 23 -7.92 3.08 10.58
C LEU A 23 -9.02 2.41 9.74
N SER A 24 -8.77 2.22 8.44
CA SER A 24 -9.71 1.53 7.57
C SER A 24 -9.88 0.07 7.99
N GLY A 25 -8.81 -0.60 8.42
CA GLY A 25 -8.86 -1.97 8.92
C GLY A 25 -9.73 -2.11 10.16
N ILE A 26 -9.56 -1.21 11.14
CA ILE A 26 -10.40 -1.16 12.34
C ILE A 26 -11.87 -0.92 11.98
N SER A 27 -12.14 0.01 11.05
CA SER A 27 -13.49 0.31 10.58
C SER A 27 -14.18 -0.90 9.92
N PHE A 28 -13.43 -1.63 9.08
CA PHE A 28 -13.94 -2.84 8.43
C PHE A 28 -14.24 -3.96 9.43
N ILE A 29 -13.39 -4.14 10.45
CA ILE A 29 -13.64 -5.10 11.54
C ILE A 29 -14.92 -4.74 12.28
N GLY A 30 -15.09 -3.46 12.65
CA GLY A 30 -16.31 -2.97 13.31
C GLY A 30 -17.57 -3.15 12.47
N SER A 31 -17.44 -3.19 11.14
CA SER A 31 -18.53 -3.40 10.18
C SER A 31 -18.75 -4.88 9.81
N SER A 32 -18.24 -5.83 10.62
CA SER A 32 -18.31 -7.28 10.37
C SER A 32 -17.61 -7.79 9.10
N LYS A 33 -16.79 -6.96 8.44
CA LYS A 33 -16.01 -7.31 7.25
C LYS A 33 -14.59 -7.71 7.64
N LEU A 34 -14.49 -8.76 8.46
CA LEU A 34 -13.23 -9.20 9.10
C LEU A 34 -12.09 -9.40 8.10
N LEU A 35 -12.36 -10.07 6.96
CA LEU A 35 -11.34 -10.34 5.95
C LEU A 35 -10.72 -9.05 5.39
N PHE A 36 -11.55 -8.07 5.01
CA PHE A 36 -11.07 -6.78 4.48
C PHE A 36 -10.31 -6.00 5.55
N GLY A 37 -10.80 -6.05 6.79
CA GLY A 37 -10.14 -5.45 7.93
C GLY A 37 -8.73 -6.00 8.16
N MET A 38 -8.59 -7.33 8.15
CA MET A 38 -7.29 -7.98 8.34
C MET A 38 -6.30 -7.65 7.21
N ILE A 39 -6.76 -7.64 5.94
CA ILE A 39 -5.93 -7.26 4.79
C ILE A 39 -5.37 -5.84 4.98
N GLN A 40 -6.21 -4.90 5.40
CA GLN A 40 -5.83 -3.51 5.63
C GLN A 40 -4.85 -3.36 6.79
N LEU A 41 -5.08 -4.05 7.92
CA LEU A 41 -4.16 -4.03 9.06
C LEU A 41 -2.77 -4.58 8.67
N VAL A 42 -2.73 -5.69 7.95
CA VAL A 42 -1.48 -6.28 7.45
C VAL A 42 -0.78 -5.33 6.49
N ALA A 43 -1.50 -4.70 5.57
CA ALA A 43 -0.94 -3.69 4.66
C ALA A 43 -0.36 -2.49 5.41
N GLY A 44 -1.08 -1.99 6.44
CA GLY A 44 -0.62 -0.90 7.30
C GLY A 44 0.66 -1.26 8.05
N PHE A 45 0.74 -2.48 8.58
CA PHE A 45 1.94 -3.00 9.22
C PHE A 45 3.14 -3.06 8.26
N PHE A 46 2.96 -3.60 7.04
CA PHE A 46 4.03 -3.62 6.04
C PHE A 46 4.49 -2.22 5.61
N ASN A 47 3.58 -1.24 5.55
CA ASN A 47 3.96 0.15 5.31
C ASN A 47 4.83 0.69 6.45
N LEU A 48 4.48 0.45 7.72
CA LEU A 48 5.34 0.84 8.86
C LEU A 48 6.70 0.14 8.83
N MET A 49 6.74 -1.12 8.39
CA MET A 49 7.99 -1.85 8.23
C MET A 49 8.94 -1.20 7.22
N LEU A 50 8.55 -0.23 6.39
CA LEU A 50 9.48 0.51 5.52
C LEU A 50 10.24 1.64 6.24
N LEU A 51 9.85 2.01 7.46
CA LEU A 51 10.46 3.12 8.22
C LEU A 51 11.84 2.82 8.82
N PRO A 52 12.11 1.62 9.39
CA PRO A 52 13.41 1.32 10.00
C PRO A 52 14.56 1.49 9.01
N SER A 53 15.57 2.28 9.38
CA SER A 53 16.76 2.50 8.54
C SER A 53 17.77 1.34 8.60
N VAL A 54 17.59 0.41 9.55
CA VAL A 54 18.53 -0.67 9.87
C VAL A 54 18.29 -1.97 9.08
N MET A 55 17.28 -2.03 8.21
CA MET A 55 17.07 -3.22 7.37
C MET A 55 18.16 -3.39 6.32
N SER A 56 18.56 -4.64 6.09
CA SER A 56 19.39 -5.01 4.95
C SER A 56 18.71 -4.61 3.63
N GLN A 57 19.51 -4.36 2.59
CA GLN A 57 18.98 -4.01 1.27
C GLN A 57 18.06 -5.11 0.71
N LYS A 58 18.37 -6.39 0.95
CA LYS A 58 17.53 -7.53 0.54
C LYS A 58 16.17 -7.51 1.25
N SER A 59 16.16 -7.35 2.57
CA SER A 59 14.93 -7.25 3.37
C SER A 59 14.09 -6.06 2.93
N LYS A 60 14.73 -4.89 2.72
CA LYS A 60 14.06 -3.69 2.22
C LYS A 60 13.42 -3.91 0.85
N ASN A 61 14.08 -4.66 -0.03
CA ASN A 61 13.51 -4.97 -1.33
C ASN A 61 12.27 -5.87 -1.23
N ILE A 62 12.33 -6.90 -0.38
CA ILE A 62 11.19 -7.81 -0.14
C ILE A 62 10.02 -7.04 0.46
N VAL A 63 10.26 -6.24 1.51
CA VAL A 63 9.19 -5.45 2.16
C VAL A 63 8.58 -4.44 1.19
N THR A 64 9.40 -3.77 0.37
CA THR A 64 8.90 -2.83 -0.64
C THR A 64 8.02 -3.53 -1.68
N TYR A 65 8.41 -4.72 -2.13
CA TYR A 65 7.62 -5.54 -3.04
C TYR A 65 6.27 -5.92 -2.42
N LEU A 66 6.29 -6.41 -1.17
CA LEU A 66 5.07 -6.77 -0.44
C LEU A 66 4.15 -5.56 -0.25
N VAL A 67 4.69 -4.39 0.09
CA VAL A 67 3.90 -3.15 0.22
C VAL A 67 3.15 -2.82 -1.06
N TYR A 68 3.80 -2.91 -2.23
CA TYR A 68 3.10 -2.66 -3.49
C TYR A 68 2.00 -3.70 -3.75
N VAL A 69 2.25 -4.98 -3.49
CA VAL A 69 1.23 -6.04 -3.62
C VAL A 69 0.04 -5.75 -2.70
N PHE A 70 0.29 -5.47 -1.42
CA PHE A 70 -0.77 -5.16 -0.47
C PHE A 70 -1.51 -3.86 -0.81
N ASN A 71 -0.84 -2.84 -1.33
CA ASN A 71 -1.52 -1.62 -1.78
C ASN A 71 -2.49 -1.89 -2.94
N ILE A 72 -2.13 -2.80 -3.86
CA ILE A 72 -3.04 -3.24 -4.94
C ILE A 72 -4.25 -3.96 -4.33
N ILE A 73 -4.00 -4.95 -3.45
CA ILE A 73 -5.08 -5.72 -2.82
C ILE A 73 -6.01 -4.81 -2.03
N VAL A 74 -5.46 -3.91 -1.20
CA VAL A 74 -6.24 -2.94 -0.43
C VAL A 74 -7.09 -2.07 -1.34
N ALA A 75 -6.51 -1.48 -2.38
CA ALA A 75 -7.25 -0.64 -3.32
C ALA A 75 -8.39 -1.41 -4.00
N VAL A 76 -8.16 -2.67 -4.39
CA VAL A 76 -9.21 -3.55 -4.94
C VAL A 76 -10.29 -3.84 -3.90
N THR A 77 -9.94 -4.21 -2.66
CA THR A 77 -10.92 -4.48 -1.60
C THR A 77 -11.79 -3.27 -1.28
N ILE A 78 -11.20 -2.06 -1.24
CA ILE A 78 -11.96 -0.83 -1.04
C ILE A 78 -12.85 -0.55 -2.26
N SER A 79 -12.35 -0.76 -3.48
CA SER A 79 -13.17 -0.57 -4.69
C SER A 79 -14.42 -1.46 -4.69
N ILE A 80 -14.26 -2.75 -4.35
CA ILE A 80 -15.37 -3.71 -4.20
C ILE A 80 -16.34 -3.24 -3.12
N ASP A 81 -15.83 -2.83 -1.96
CA ASP A 81 -16.66 -2.35 -0.86
C ASP A 81 -17.53 -1.14 -1.27
N TYR A 82 -16.94 -0.16 -1.95
CA TYR A 82 -17.66 1.02 -2.42
C TYR A 82 -18.69 0.68 -3.50
N PHE A 83 -18.41 -0.34 -4.32
CA PHE A 83 -19.38 -0.87 -5.28
C PHE A 83 -20.58 -1.49 -4.57
N ASP A 84 -20.34 -2.34 -3.57
CA ASP A 84 -21.38 -3.04 -2.80
C ASP A 84 -22.26 -2.08 -1.98
N VAL A 85 -21.66 -1.03 -1.42
CA VAL A 85 -22.38 0.01 -0.64
C VAL A 85 -23.10 1.02 -1.56
N GLY A 86 -23.02 0.85 -2.89
CA GLY A 86 -23.73 1.68 -3.87
C GLY A 86 -23.17 3.10 -3.99
N LYS A 87 -21.98 3.37 -3.45
CA LYS A 87 -21.31 4.67 -3.55
C LYS A 87 -20.68 4.81 -4.93
N LYS A 88 -21.42 5.44 -5.85
CA LYS A 88 -20.98 5.69 -7.22
C LYS A 88 -19.76 6.63 -7.25
N TYR A 89 -18.93 6.46 -8.27
CA TYR A 89 -17.71 7.21 -8.60
C TYR A 89 -16.45 6.95 -7.76
N ILE A 90 -16.56 6.75 -6.44
CA ILE A 90 -15.38 6.58 -5.57
C ILE A 90 -14.66 5.25 -5.85
N GLN A 91 -15.38 4.20 -6.25
CA GLN A 91 -14.80 2.91 -6.61
C GLN A 91 -13.79 3.03 -7.76
N TYR A 92 -14.00 3.97 -8.71
CA TYR A 92 -13.08 4.18 -9.83
C TYR A 92 -11.79 4.86 -9.41
N ALA A 93 -11.84 5.76 -8.43
CA ALA A 93 -10.63 6.34 -7.85
C ALA A 93 -9.72 5.25 -7.26
N TRP A 94 -10.30 4.27 -6.57
CA TRP A 94 -9.56 3.14 -6.02
C TRP A 94 -9.01 2.19 -7.09
N ILE A 95 -9.73 1.99 -8.20
CA ILE A 95 -9.19 1.26 -9.36
C ILE A 95 -7.96 1.98 -9.92
N ILE A 96 -8.01 3.31 -10.06
CA ILE A 96 -6.86 4.11 -10.51
C ILE A 96 -5.68 3.92 -9.55
N VAL A 97 -5.91 3.95 -8.23
CA VAL A 97 -4.86 3.68 -7.22
C VAL A 97 -4.27 2.28 -7.36
N ALA A 98 -5.10 1.26 -7.64
CA ALA A 98 -4.64 -0.11 -7.88
C ALA A 98 -3.74 -0.18 -9.13
N LEU A 99 -4.11 0.50 -10.22
CA LEU A 99 -3.33 0.56 -11.46
C LEU A 99 -1.98 1.27 -11.26
N PHE A 100 -1.95 2.39 -10.54
CA PHE A 100 -0.69 3.06 -10.20
C PHE A 100 0.21 2.19 -9.32
N SER A 101 -0.39 1.47 -8.37
CA SER A 101 0.36 0.54 -7.51
C SER A 101 0.92 -0.63 -8.29
N LEU A 102 0.17 -1.16 -9.26
CA LEU A 102 0.63 -2.19 -10.20
C LEU A 102 1.77 -1.68 -11.09
N PHE A 103 1.64 -0.47 -11.65
CA PHE A 103 2.72 0.14 -12.42
C PHE A 103 3.99 0.33 -11.59
N ALA A 104 3.84 0.80 -10.35
CA ALA A 104 4.95 0.93 -9.40
C ALA A 104 5.60 -0.42 -9.10
N LEU A 105 4.82 -1.48 -8.89
CA LEU A 105 5.29 -2.85 -8.70
C LEU A 105 6.11 -3.34 -9.90
N ILE A 106 5.59 -3.19 -11.12
CA ILE A 106 6.29 -3.61 -12.35
C ILE A 106 7.61 -2.87 -12.50
N LYS A 107 7.60 -1.54 -12.34
CA LYS A 107 8.81 -0.71 -12.42
C LYS A 107 9.83 -1.09 -11.35
N TYR A 108 9.36 -1.37 -10.13
CA TYR A 108 10.20 -1.80 -9.04
C TYR A 108 10.81 -3.18 -9.29
N HIS A 109 10.01 -4.12 -9.80
CA HIS A 109 10.47 -5.47 -10.16
C HIS A 109 11.58 -5.43 -11.22
N LYS A 110 11.39 -4.64 -12.29
CA LYS A 110 12.43 -4.43 -13.32
C LYS A 110 13.70 -3.81 -12.76
N LYS A 111 13.57 -2.91 -11.76
CA LYS A 111 14.73 -2.27 -11.11
C LYS A 111 15.55 -3.25 -10.27
N ILE A 112 14.89 -4.19 -9.57
CA ILE A 112 15.59 -5.17 -8.73
C ILE A 112 16.11 -6.36 -9.54
N ASN A 113 15.49 -6.66 -10.69
CA ASN A 113 15.87 -7.74 -11.62
C ASN A 113 16.08 -7.18 -13.05
N PRO A 114 17.19 -6.45 -13.31
CA PRO A 114 17.43 -5.80 -14.60
C PRO A 114 17.65 -6.77 -15.78
N THR A 115 17.76 -8.07 -15.53
CA THR A 115 17.99 -9.13 -16.53
C THR A 115 16.74 -9.96 -16.84
N ALA A 116 15.56 -9.61 -16.32
CA ALA A 116 14.32 -10.26 -16.71
C ALA A 116 13.91 -9.79 -18.12
N PRO A 117 13.67 -10.71 -19.09
CA PRO A 117 13.37 -10.39 -20.49
C PRO A 117 12.11 -9.52 -20.66
#